data_AF-A0A1G0WCN3-F1
#
_entry.id   AF-A0A1G0WCN3-F1
#
_cell.length_a   1.000
_cell.length_b   1.000
_cell.length_c   1.000
_cell.angle_alpha   90.00
_cell.angle_beta   90.00
_cell.angle_gamma   90.00
#
_symmetry.space_group_name_H-M   'P 1'
#
loop_
_entity.id
_entity.type
_entity.pdbx_description
1 polymer ?
#
loop_
_entity_poly.entity_id
_entity_poly.type
_entity_poly.pdbx_seq_one_letter_code
_entity_poly.pdbx_strand_id
1 'polypeptide(L)'
;MKELRANIQNLENNSETIYQKQSAEREAFLNAPENQECIAKIKASLKAAQIAYEMRKKAGLTQAEIAKILHIRQPNYARIERGQNVSINTLADIANACGAEIDIKYHFKHA
;
A
#
# COMPACT_ATOMS: atom_id res chain seq x y z
N MET A 1 31.64 -18.62 10.47
CA MET A 1 32.20 -17.36 9.93
C MET A 1 32.63 -17.44 8.46
N LYS A 2 33.36 -18.48 8.00
CA LYS A 2 33.74 -18.63 6.57
C LYS A 2 32.53 -18.76 5.63
N GLU A 3 31.56 -19.57 6.03
CA GLU A 3 30.35 -19.86 5.23
C GLU A 3 29.44 -18.62 5.08
N LEU A 4 29.26 -17.85 6.16
CA LEU A 4 28.53 -16.58 6.12
C LEU A 4 29.17 -15.56 5.17
N ARG A 5 30.51 -15.44 5.17
CA ARG A 5 31.23 -14.55 4.25
C ARG A 5 31.10 -15.01 2.79
N ALA A 6 31.16 -16.32 2.54
CA ALA A 6 30.94 -16.87 1.21
C ALA A 6 29.52 -16.59 0.69
N ASN A 7 28.50 -16.72 1.56
CA ASN A 7 27.12 -16.40 1.20
C ASN A 7 26.92 -14.91 0.93
N ILE A 8 27.50 -14.02 1.75
CA ILE A 8 27.46 -12.57 1.51
C ILE A 8 28.12 -12.21 0.19
N GLN A 9 29.31 -12.76 -0.08
CA GLN A 9 30.03 -12.53 -1.34
C GLN A 9 29.21 -13.01 -2.55
N ASN A 10 28.54 -14.16 -2.42
CA ASN A 10 27.69 -14.71 -3.47
C ASN A 10 26.43 -13.85 -3.71
N LEU A 11 25.84 -13.31 -2.65
CA LEU A 11 24.72 -12.36 -2.74
C LEU A 11 25.16 -11.04 -3.38
N GLU A 12 26.31 -10.49 -3.01
CA GLU A 12 26.87 -9.29 -3.62
C GLU A 12 27.11 -9.49 -5.12
N ASN A 13 27.76 -10.60 -5.50
CA ASN A 13 28.09 -10.90 -6.89
C ASN A 13 26.86 -11.14 -7.77
N ASN A 14 25.76 -11.61 -7.20
CA ASN A 14 24.52 -11.91 -7.94
C ASN A 14 23.41 -10.88 -7.73
N SER A 15 23.62 -9.88 -6.86
CA SER A 15 22.59 -8.90 -6.48
C SER A 15 22.01 -8.19 -7.69
N GLU A 16 22.86 -7.79 -8.62
CA GLU A 16 22.49 -7.08 -9.84
C GLU A 16 21.72 -7.99 -10.80
N THR A 17 22.19 -9.22 -11.03
CA THR A 17 21.50 -10.22 -11.87
C THR A 17 20.12 -10.59 -11.30
N ILE A 18 20.03 -10.79 -9.98
CA ILE A 18 18.77 -11.07 -9.28
C ILE A 18 17.82 -9.88 -9.42
N TYR A 19 18.32 -8.65 -9.23
CA TYR A 19 17.53 -7.44 -9.40
C TYR A 19 17.01 -7.28 -10.83
N GLN A 20 17.87 -7.47 -11.84
CA GLN A 20 17.49 -7.36 -13.25
C GLN A 20 16.40 -8.38 -13.61
N LYS A 21 16.56 -9.64 -13.19
CA LYS A 21 15.54 -10.68 -13.40
C LYS A 21 14.20 -10.30 -12.77
N GLN A 22 14.19 -9.89 -11.50
CA GLN A 22 12.97 -9.47 -10.81
C GLN A 22 12.34 -8.24 -11.45
N SER A 23 13.15 -7.29 -11.94
CA SER A 23 12.65 -6.10 -12.62
C SER A 23 11.97 -6.46 -13.94
N ALA A 24 12.59 -7.32 -14.74
CA ALA A 24 12.02 -7.78 -16.00
C ALA A 24 10.70 -8.54 -15.78
N GLU A 25 10.63 -9.40 -14.76
CA GLU A 25 9.40 -10.11 -14.38
C GLU A 25 8.28 -9.15 -13.94
N ARG A 26 8.62 -8.11 -13.15
CA ARG A 26 7.66 -7.07 -12.75
C ARG A 26 7.16 -6.27 -13.96
N GLU A 27 8.05 -5.86 -14.85
CA GLU A 27 7.68 -5.11 -16.06
C GLU A 27 6.79 -5.94 -16.98
N ALA A 28 7.12 -7.21 -17.19
CA ALA A 28 6.29 -8.12 -17.95
C ALA A 28 4.89 -8.26 -17.34
N PHE A 29 4.80 -8.43 -16.01
CA PHE A 29 3.53 -8.49 -15.30
C PHE A 29 2.72 -7.19 -15.43
N LEU A 30 3.37 -6.03 -15.28
CA LEU A 30 2.71 -4.73 -15.31
C LEU A 30 2.18 -4.34 -16.70
N ASN A 31 2.83 -4.82 -17.76
CA ASN A 31 2.48 -4.48 -19.14
C ASN A 31 1.54 -5.50 -19.80
N ALA A 32 1.44 -6.73 -19.27
CA ALA A 32 0.56 -7.76 -19.82
C ALA A 32 -0.92 -7.33 -19.76
N PRO A 33 -1.66 -7.36 -20.88
CA PRO A 33 -3.07 -6.99 -20.93
C PRO A 33 -3.94 -7.75 -19.94
N GLU A 34 -3.69 -9.05 -19.74
CA GLU A 34 -4.44 -9.88 -18.78
C GLU A 34 -4.38 -9.37 -17.32
N ASN A 35 -3.33 -8.60 -16.97
CA ASN A 35 -3.14 -8.11 -15.62
C ASN A 35 -3.72 -6.71 -15.40
N GLN A 36 -4.18 -6.02 -16.45
CA GLN A 36 -4.62 -4.62 -16.35
C GLN A 36 -5.73 -4.41 -15.33
N GLU A 37 -6.71 -5.31 -15.27
CA GLU A 37 -7.81 -5.23 -14.30
C GLU A 37 -7.30 -5.43 -12.86
N CYS A 38 -6.47 -6.46 -12.65
CA CYS A 38 -5.85 -6.73 -11.35
C CYS A 38 -5.02 -5.53 -10.87
N ILE A 39 -4.17 -5.00 -11.75
CA ILE A 39 -3.34 -3.82 -11.47
C ILE A 39 -4.23 -2.61 -11.16
N ALA A 40 -5.33 -2.40 -11.88
CA ALA A 40 -6.25 -1.31 -11.62
C ALA A 40 -6.87 -1.41 -10.22
N LYS A 41 -7.28 -2.61 -9.79
CA LYS A 41 -7.79 -2.86 -8.42
C LYS A 41 -6.71 -2.59 -7.37
N ILE A 42 -5.49 -3.09 -7.57
CA ILE A 42 -4.36 -2.86 -6.66
C ILE A 42 -4.07 -1.35 -6.55
N LYS A 43 -4.02 -0.63 -7.67
CA LYS A 43 -3.82 0.83 -7.69
C LYS A 43 -4.91 1.56 -6.90
N ALA A 44 -6.18 1.16 -7.05
CA ALA A 44 -7.28 1.73 -6.30
C ALA A 44 -7.12 1.49 -4.78
N SER A 45 -6.79 0.27 -4.37
CA SER A 45 -6.55 -0.08 -2.96
C SER A 45 -5.38 0.70 -2.36
N LEU A 46 -4.28 0.85 -3.10
CA LEU A 46 -3.13 1.65 -2.67
C LEU A 46 -3.49 3.14 -2.54
N LYS A 47 -4.31 3.67 -3.44
CA LYS A 47 -4.79 5.05 -3.35
C LYS A 47 -5.66 5.25 -2.11
N ALA A 48 -6.54 4.31 -1.80
CA ALA A 48 -7.33 4.34 -0.57
C ALA A 48 -6.45 4.30 0.69
N ALA A 49 -5.42 3.45 0.69
CA ALA A 49 -4.43 3.39 1.77
C ALA A 49 -3.68 4.71 1.97
N GLN A 50 -3.26 5.34 0.86
CA GLN A 50 -2.59 6.64 0.91
C GLN A 50 -3.52 7.71 1.50
N ILE A 51 -4.80 7.74 1.10
CA ILE A 51 -5.78 8.69 1.64
C ILE A 51 -5.91 8.53 3.17
N ALA A 52 -6.04 7.29 3.66
CA ALA A 52 -6.08 7.02 5.10
C ALA A 52 -4.81 7.49 5.83
N TYR A 53 -3.63 7.20 5.26
CA TYR A 53 -2.34 7.65 5.79
C TYR A 53 -2.26 9.17 5.89
N GLU A 54 -2.63 9.89 4.82
CA GLU A 54 -2.57 11.34 4.76
C GLU A 54 -3.51 12.00 5.77
N MET A 55 -4.76 11.52 5.89
CA MET A 55 -5.72 12.03 6.87
C MET A 55 -5.16 11.91 8.30
N ARG A 56 -4.68 10.72 8.67
CA ARG A 56 -4.08 10.48 9.99
C ARG A 56 -2.88 11.38 10.23
N LYS A 57 -1.97 11.48 9.26
CA LYS A 57 -0.75 12.29 9.39
C LYS A 57 -1.05 13.77 9.54
N LYS A 58 -2.01 14.30 8.79
CA LYS A 58 -2.47 15.70 8.91
C LYS A 58 -3.15 15.97 10.25
N ALA A 59 -3.87 14.98 10.79
CA ALA A 59 -4.43 15.06 12.15
C ALA A 59 -3.39 14.92 13.26
N GLY A 60 -2.10 14.69 12.94
CA GLY A 60 -1.04 14.54 13.93
C GLY A 60 -1.06 13.23 14.72
N LEU A 61 -1.82 12.23 14.26
CA LEU A 61 -2.06 10.98 14.98
C LEU A 61 -1.05 9.88 14.60
N THR A 62 -0.68 9.06 15.58
CA THR A 62 -0.03 7.76 15.37
C THR A 62 -1.05 6.69 14.96
N GLN A 63 -0.57 5.57 14.39
CA GLN A 63 -1.44 4.44 14.08
C GLN A 63 -2.14 3.86 15.32
N ALA A 64 -1.52 3.97 16.50
CA ALA A 64 -2.10 3.47 17.74
C ALA A 64 -3.21 4.40 18.26
N GLU A 65 -3.04 5.72 18.13
CA GLU A 65 -4.03 6.70 18.58
C GLU A 65 -5.30 6.63 17.74
N ILE A 66 -5.18 6.64 16.41
CA ILE A 66 -6.38 6.56 15.56
C ILE A 66 -7.09 5.21 15.71
N ALA A 67 -6.35 4.12 15.91
CA ALA A 67 -6.95 2.81 16.16
C ALA A 67 -7.79 2.82 17.46
N LYS A 68 -7.32 3.52 18.50
CA LYS A 68 -8.09 3.72 19.73
C LYS A 68 -9.36 4.53 19.49
N ILE A 69 -9.28 5.62 18.71
CA ILE A 69 -10.45 6.45 18.35
C ILE A 69 -11.50 5.63 17.59
N LEU A 70 -11.05 4.80 16.65
CA LEU A 70 -11.90 3.93 15.83
C LEU A 70 -12.35 2.65 16.55
N HIS A 71 -11.93 2.43 17.81
CA HIS A 71 -12.20 1.22 18.57
C HIS A 71 -11.77 -0.08 17.87
N ILE A 72 -10.66 -0.04 17.13
CA ILE A 72 -10.05 -1.20 16.47
C ILE A 72 -8.65 -1.47 17.00
N ARG A 73 -8.11 -2.65 16.71
CA ARG A 73 -6.72 -2.99 17.04
C ARG A 73 -5.76 -2.24 16.11
N GLN A 74 -4.64 -1.75 16.63
CA GLN A 74 -3.60 -1.10 15.83
C GLN A 74 -3.13 -1.93 14.62
N PRO A 75 -2.93 -3.27 14.71
CA PRO A 75 -2.64 -4.08 13.53
C PRO A 75 -3.72 -4.05 12.45
N ASN A 76 -5.00 -3.89 12.82
CA ASN A 76 -6.09 -3.75 11.85
C ASN A 76 -5.94 -2.42 11.11
N TYR A 77 -5.67 -1.32 11.83
CA TYR A 77 -5.42 -0.02 11.21
C TYR A 77 -4.16 -0.05 10.31
N ALA A 78 -3.09 -0.72 10.74
CA ALA A 78 -1.89 -0.89 9.92
C ALA A 78 -2.13 -1.72 8.65
N ARG A 79 -3.18 -2.54 8.58
CA ARG A 79 -3.58 -3.25 7.35
C ARG A 79 -4.34 -2.34 6.39
N ILE A 80 -5.14 -1.42 6.92
CA ILE A 80 -5.81 -0.38 6.14
C ILE A 80 -4.78 0.48 5.40
N GLU A 81 -3.74 0.96 6.09
CA GLU A 81 -2.65 1.74 5.47
C GLU A 81 -1.76 0.93 4.52
N ARG A 82 -1.95 -0.39 4.42
CA ARG A 82 -1.33 -1.26 3.41
C ARG A 82 -2.27 -1.62 2.25
N GLY A 83 -3.46 -1.02 2.20
CA GLY A 83 -4.44 -1.25 1.13
C GLY A 83 -5.27 -2.51 1.29
N GLN A 84 -5.33 -3.09 2.49
CA GLN A 84 -6.17 -4.26 2.77
C GLN A 84 -7.50 -3.83 3.40
N ASN A 85 -8.60 -4.41 2.90
CA ASN A 85 -9.94 -4.29 3.46
C ASN A 85 -10.43 -2.84 3.67
N VAL A 86 -10.04 -1.92 2.78
CA VAL A 86 -10.48 -0.51 2.86
C VAL A 86 -11.79 -0.34 2.12
N SER A 87 -12.87 -0.10 2.86
CA SER A 87 -14.17 0.27 2.30
C SER A 87 -14.37 1.78 2.31
N ILE A 88 -15.38 2.27 1.55
CA ILE A 88 -15.77 3.69 1.60
C ILE A 88 -16.19 4.09 3.02
N ASN A 89 -16.96 3.25 3.71
CA ASN A 89 -17.36 3.49 5.10
C ASN A 89 -16.14 3.60 6.01
N THR A 90 -15.17 2.70 5.84
CA THR A 90 -13.91 2.75 6.60
C THR A 90 -13.17 4.06 6.38
N LEU A 91 -13.11 4.55 5.14
CA LEU A 91 -12.49 5.85 4.87
C LEU A 91 -13.27 6.99 5.54
N ALA A 92 -14.61 6.97 5.50
CA ALA A 92 -15.45 7.98 6.14
C ALA A 92 -15.26 8.00 7.67
N ASP A 93 -15.18 6.84 8.30
CA ASP A 93 -14.91 6.72 9.74
C ASP A 93 -13.54 7.31 10.10
N ILE A 94 -12.51 7.02 9.29
CA ILE A 94 -11.16 7.57 9.47
C ILE A 94 -11.18 9.10 9.31
N ALA A 95 -11.88 9.61 8.29
CA ALA A 95 -11.99 11.05 8.06
C ALA A 95 -12.63 11.75 9.25
N ASN A 96 -13.77 11.24 9.75
CA ASN A 96 -14.43 11.75 10.94
C ASN A 96 -13.50 11.73 12.16
N ALA A 97 -12.78 10.62 12.39
CA ALA A 97 -11.81 10.50 13.48
C ALA A 97 -10.62 11.49 13.35
N CYS A 98 -10.32 11.95 12.14
CA CYS A 98 -9.29 12.93 11.84
C CYS A 98 -9.81 14.38 11.74
N GLY A 99 -11.11 14.62 11.90
CA GLY A 99 -11.71 15.94 11.68
C GLY A 99 -11.68 16.38 10.20
N ALA A 100 -11.71 15.42 9.28
CA ALA A 100 -11.75 15.61 7.84
C ALA A 100 -13.10 15.15 7.25
N GLU A 101 -13.37 15.57 6.02
CA GLU A 101 -14.54 15.14 5.25
C GLU A 101 -14.08 14.48 3.94
N ILE A 102 -14.85 13.51 3.44
CA ILE A 102 -14.57 12.81 2.18
C ILE A 102 -15.54 13.26 1.09
N ASP A 103 -14.97 13.70 -0.02
CA ASP A 103 -15.67 13.93 -1.29
C ASP A 103 -15.24 12.86 -2.31
N ILE A 104 -16.23 12.16 -2.90
CA ILE A 104 -16.00 11.05 -3.84
C ILE A 104 -16.29 11.50 -5.25
N LYS A 105 -15.28 11.41 -6.12
CA LYS A 105 -15.36 11.76 -7.54
C LYS A 105 -15.05 10.57 -8.42
N TYR A 106 -15.69 10.50 -9.58
CA TYR A 106 -15.42 9.50 -10.61
C TYR A 106 -15.09 10.19 -11.95
N HIS A 107 -14.43 9.46 -12.84
CA HIS A 107 -14.15 9.88 -14.21
C HIS A 107 -14.24 8.66 -15.14
N PHE A 108 -14.64 8.89 -16.39
CA PHE A 108 -14.59 7.88 -17.42
C PHE A 108 -13.15 7.68 -17.89
N LYS A 109 -12.77 6.43 -18.13
CA LYS A 109 -11.43 6.10 -18.66
C LYS A 109 -11.31 6.29 -20.17
N HIS A 110 -12.43 6.30 -20.90
CA HIS A 110 -12.48 6.39 -22.36
C HIS A 110 -13.69 7.22 -22.81
N ALA A 111 -13.67 8.53 -22.56
CA ALA A 111 -14.66 9.47 -23.10
C ALA A 111 -14.10 10.16 -24.35
#